data_AF-F6G7A8-F1
#
_entry.id   AF-F6G7A8-F1
#
_cell.length_a   1.000
_cell.length_b   1.000
_cell.length_c   1.000
_cell.angle_alpha   90.00
_cell.angle_beta   90.00
_cell.angle_gamma   90.00
#
_symmetry.space_group_name_H-M   'P 1'
#
loop_
_entity.id
_entity.type
_entity.pdbx_description
1 polymer ?
#
loop_
_entity_poly.entity_id
_entity_poly.type
_entity_poly.pdbx_seq_one_letter_code
_entity_poly.pdbx_strand_id
1 'polypeptide(L)'
;MQSTTLYLKTAAFLGGCSLFAATAFAATSTATRPQLSNADARAYTIASYLASFGTIGSLTTDNWDPTGGVGAVNSFRANYAVAADGSAQYKTVQAAIDAAVADGGVARKYISVKAGTYNELVCVPESAPPITLYSLDATPTTR
;
A
#
# COMPACT_ATOMS: atom_id res chain seq x y z
N MET A 1 33.04 33.47 61.54
CA MET A 1 33.73 32.70 60.47
C MET A 1 33.45 31.22 60.77
N GLN A 2 32.71 30.42 60.02
CA GLN A 2 32.06 30.52 58.72
C GLN A 2 30.60 30.02 58.86
N SER A 3 29.73 30.59 58.03
CA SER A 3 28.33 30.18 57.85
C SER A 3 28.27 28.96 56.93
N THR A 4 27.38 28.00 57.16
CA THR A 4 27.06 26.99 56.14
C THR A 4 25.55 26.75 56.11
N THR A 5 24.95 27.39 55.12
CA THR A 5 23.53 27.42 54.77
C THR A 5 23.02 26.07 54.31
N LEU A 6 21.85 25.69 54.82
CA LEU A 6 21.04 24.55 54.38
C LEU A 6 20.46 24.82 52.98
N TYR A 7 20.66 23.92 52.02
CA TYR A 7 19.93 23.93 50.75
C TYR A 7 19.22 22.59 50.52
N LEU A 8 17.90 22.63 50.60
CA LEU A 8 17.01 21.58 50.13
C LEU A 8 16.97 21.65 48.59
N LYS A 9 17.37 20.58 47.91
CA LYS A 9 17.14 20.43 46.47
C LYS A 9 16.39 19.13 46.18
N THR A 10 15.15 19.32 45.75
CA THR A 10 14.30 18.36 45.06
C THR A 10 14.99 17.87 43.78
N ALA A 11 14.96 16.57 43.49
CA ALA A 11 15.27 16.04 42.16
C ALA A 11 14.31 14.88 41.82
N ALA A 12 13.77 14.97 40.61
CA ALA A 12 12.63 14.26 40.07
C ALA A 12 12.74 12.72 40.09
N PHE A 13 11.62 12.06 40.40
CA PHE A 13 11.38 10.68 39.97
C PHE A 13 11.28 10.64 38.45
N LEU A 14 12.38 10.31 37.76
CA LEU A 14 12.31 9.78 36.41
C LEU A 14 11.96 8.30 36.54
N GLY A 15 10.68 7.97 36.39
CA GLY A 15 10.23 6.62 36.11
C GLY A 15 10.95 6.13 34.84
N GLY A 16 11.82 5.14 35.00
CA GLY A 16 12.53 4.52 33.90
C GLY A 16 11.54 3.86 32.95
N CYS A 17 11.23 4.53 31.84
CA CYS A 17 10.74 3.86 30.66
C CYS A 17 11.94 3.09 30.10
N SER A 18 12.13 1.86 30.57
CA SER A 18 13.08 0.92 29.98
C SER A 18 12.62 0.64 28.56
N LEU A 19 13.17 1.39 27.59
CA LEU A 19 13.14 1.01 26.19
C LEU A 19 13.86 -0.33 26.09
N PHE A 20 13.11 -1.43 26.07
CA PHE A 20 13.62 -2.68 25.53
C PHE A 20 13.87 -2.47 24.04
N ALA A 21 15.05 -1.96 23.71
CA ALA A 21 15.60 -2.11 22.37
C ALA A 21 15.85 -3.61 22.19
N ALA A 22 14.88 -4.31 21.61
CA ALA A 22 15.11 -5.66 21.11
C ALA A 22 16.16 -5.56 20.00
N THR A 23 17.44 -5.77 20.35
CA THR A 23 18.49 -5.97 19.35
C THR A 23 18.17 -7.27 18.64
N ALA A 24 17.60 -7.19 17.45
CA ALA A 24 17.48 -8.33 16.56
C ALA A 24 18.88 -8.91 16.37
N PHE A 25 19.07 -10.19 16.71
CA PHE A 25 20.32 -10.90 16.43
C PHE A 25 20.52 -10.88 14.92
N ALA A 26 21.57 -10.21 14.44
CA ALA A 26 21.95 -10.29 13.04
C ALA A 26 22.31 -11.74 12.73
N ALA A 27 21.50 -12.41 11.90
CA ALA A 27 21.88 -13.72 11.36
C ALA A 27 23.25 -13.57 10.69
N THR A 28 24.21 -14.43 11.05
CA THR A 28 25.56 -14.37 10.48
C THR A 28 25.46 -14.66 8.98
N SER A 29 25.86 -13.69 8.16
CA SER A 29 25.96 -13.85 6.71
C SER A 29 26.89 -15.03 6.38
N THR A 30 26.45 -15.96 5.53
CA THR A 30 27.27 -17.08 5.05
C THR A 30 27.36 -17.07 3.53
N ALA A 31 28.31 -17.81 2.95
CA ALA A 31 28.47 -17.90 1.50
C ALA A 31 27.23 -18.43 0.77
N THR A 32 26.44 -19.31 1.41
CA THR A 32 25.22 -19.90 0.85
C THR A 32 23.94 -19.17 1.28
N ARG A 33 24.03 -18.29 2.27
CA ARG A 33 22.93 -17.46 2.76
C ARG A 33 23.46 -16.06 3.12
N PRO A 34 23.82 -15.26 2.11
CA PRO A 34 24.25 -13.90 2.36
C PRO A 34 23.13 -13.10 3.02
N GLN A 35 23.47 -12.27 4.00
CA GLN A 35 22.54 -11.35 4.67
C GLN A 35 22.98 -9.92 4.39
N LEU A 36 22.02 -9.02 4.16
CA LEU A 36 22.30 -7.59 4.00
C LEU A 36 22.82 -7.02 5.32
N SER A 37 23.82 -6.13 5.23
CA SER A 37 24.19 -5.31 6.37
C SER A 37 23.12 -4.25 6.63
N ASN A 38 23.09 -3.68 7.83
CA ASN A 38 22.20 -2.55 8.14
C ASN A 38 22.47 -1.32 7.26
N ALA A 39 23.70 -1.16 6.75
CA ALA A 39 24.04 -0.08 5.85
C ALA A 39 23.44 -0.33 4.45
N ASP A 40 23.61 -1.54 3.92
CA ASP A 40 23.11 -1.90 2.59
C ASP A 40 21.59 -1.96 2.56
N ALA A 41 20.95 -2.48 3.62
CA ALA A 41 19.50 -2.58 3.74
C ALA A 41 18.79 -1.22 3.58
N ARG A 42 19.47 -0.09 3.89
CA ARG A 42 18.93 1.26 3.68
C ARG A 42 18.72 1.62 2.21
N ALA A 43 19.37 0.92 1.28
CA ALA A 43 19.18 1.10 -0.16
C ALA A 43 18.03 0.24 -0.72
N TYR A 44 17.53 -0.74 0.05
CA TYR A 44 16.50 -1.69 -0.38
C TYR A 44 15.14 -1.37 0.27
N THR A 45 14.62 -0.18 0.00
CA THR A 45 13.32 0.29 0.51
C THR A 45 12.23 0.19 -0.56
N ILE A 46 10.95 0.18 -0.16
CA ILE A 46 9.82 0.21 -1.11
C ILE A 46 9.97 1.36 -2.11
N ALA A 47 10.30 2.57 -1.64
CA ALA A 47 10.52 3.72 -2.51
C ALA A 47 11.67 3.48 -3.50
N SER A 48 12.78 2.89 -3.06
CA SER A 48 13.92 2.56 -3.92
C SER A 48 13.56 1.55 -5.00
N TYR A 49 12.74 0.54 -4.67
CA TYR A 49 12.28 -0.47 -5.62
C TYR A 49 11.30 0.09 -6.66
N LEU A 50 10.46 1.06 -6.28
CA LEU A 50 9.40 1.57 -7.15
C LEU A 50 9.83 2.80 -7.97
N ALA A 51 10.89 3.51 -7.58
CA ALA A 51 11.30 4.76 -8.22
C ALA A 51 11.84 4.62 -9.65
N SER A 52 12.00 3.41 -10.19
CA SER A 52 12.58 3.21 -11.52
C SER A 52 11.99 1.98 -12.23
N PHE A 53 11.97 2.03 -13.55
CA PHE A 53 11.49 0.95 -14.42
C PHE A 53 12.46 0.69 -15.58
N GLY A 54 12.22 -0.39 -16.34
CA GLY A 54 12.98 -0.73 -17.55
C GLY A 54 13.89 -1.96 -17.38
N THR A 55 14.85 -2.08 -18.29
CA THR A 55 15.76 -3.24 -18.34
C THR A 55 16.87 -3.12 -17.31
N ILE A 56 17.22 -4.24 -16.66
CA ILE A 56 18.36 -4.30 -15.73
C ILE A 56 19.63 -3.80 -16.44
N GLY A 57 20.32 -2.82 -15.83
CA GLY A 57 21.49 -2.15 -16.40
C GLY A 57 21.20 -0.89 -17.23
N SER A 58 19.92 -0.61 -17.53
CA SER A 58 19.46 0.60 -18.24
C SER A 58 18.11 1.07 -17.68
N LEU A 59 18.04 1.25 -16.36
CA LEU A 59 16.82 1.69 -15.69
C LEU A 59 16.57 3.19 -15.94
N THR A 60 15.29 3.55 -16.07
CA THR A 60 14.80 4.93 -16.08
C THR A 60 14.18 5.25 -14.74
N THR A 61 14.59 6.34 -14.11
CA THR A 61 14.03 6.81 -12.84
C THR A 61 12.86 7.76 -13.09
N ASP A 62 11.67 7.38 -12.64
CA ASP A 62 10.44 8.18 -12.68
C ASP A 62 9.96 8.62 -11.29
N ASN A 63 10.61 8.15 -10.23
CA ASN A 63 10.27 8.40 -8.82
C ASN A 63 8.83 8.02 -8.49
N TRP A 64 8.30 6.94 -9.06
CA TRP A 64 6.98 6.48 -8.70
C TRP A 64 6.85 6.16 -7.20
N ASP A 65 5.92 6.85 -6.55
CA ASP A 65 5.60 6.70 -5.13
C ASP A 65 4.08 6.48 -4.95
N PRO A 66 3.63 5.22 -4.76
CA PRO A 66 2.23 4.92 -4.51
C PRO A 66 1.84 4.93 -3.02
N THR A 67 2.69 5.42 -2.11
CA THR A 67 2.43 5.35 -0.65
C THR A 67 1.22 6.17 -0.20
N GLY A 68 0.76 7.13 -1.00
CA GLY A 68 -0.54 7.80 -0.81
C GLY A 68 -1.76 6.86 -0.91
N GLY A 69 -1.56 5.64 -1.42
CA GLY A 69 -2.59 4.62 -1.57
C GLY A 69 -3.64 4.99 -2.62
N VAL A 70 -4.72 4.20 -2.67
CA VAL A 70 -5.83 4.40 -3.62
C VAL A 70 -6.97 5.27 -3.05
N GLY A 71 -6.88 5.68 -1.78
CA GLY A 71 -7.95 6.35 -1.04
C GLY A 71 -8.92 5.39 -0.34
N ALA A 72 -9.83 5.94 0.47
CA ALA A 72 -10.80 5.14 1.21
C ALA A 72 -11.98 4.73 0.31
N VAL A 73 -12.36 3.46 0.32
CA VAL A 73 -13.41 2.90 -0.56
C VAL A 73 -14.74 3.66 -0.43
N ASN A 74 -15.13 4.05 0.78
CA ASN A 74 -16.34 4.81 1.05
C ASN A 74 -16.34 6.24 0.45
N SER A 75 -15.18 6.77 0.08
CA SER A 75 -15.06 8.08 -0.57
C SER A 75 -15.25 8.01 -2.08
N PHE A 76 -15.13 6.81 -2.67
CA PHE A 76 -15.25 6.63 -4.11
C PHE A 76 -16.68 6.90 -4.60
N ARG A 77 -16.79 7.42 -5.81
CA ARG A 77 -18.05 7.57 -6.54
C ARG A 77 -17.96 6.64 -7.74
N ALA A 78 -18.74 5.56 -7.75
CA ALA A 78 -18.75 4.62 -8.86
C ALA A 78 -19.22 5.30 -10.15
N ASN A 79 -18.45 5.15 -11.22
CA ASN A 79 -18.89 5.43 -12.58
C ASN A 79 -19.74 4.27 -13.12
N TYR A 80 -19.39 3.04 -12.71
CA TYR A 80 -20.05 1.81 -13.14
C TYR A 80 -20.27 0.90 -11.93
N ALA A 81 -21.38 0.17 -11.92
CA ALA A 81 -21.73 -0.75 -10.84
C ALA A 81 -22.07 -2.14 -11.37
N VAL A 82 -21.52 -3.16 -10.71
CA VAL A 82 -21.68 -4.57 -11.05
C VAL A 82 -22.44 -5.29 -9.93
N ALA A 83 -23.47 -6.05 -10.29
CA ALA A 83 -24.18 -6.94 -9.39
C ALA A 83 -24.69 -8.17 -10.15
N ALA A 84 -24.21 -9.36 -9.76
CA ALA A 84 -24.57 -10.63 -10.40
C ALA A 84 -26.08 -10.91 -10.39
N ASP A 85 -26.80 -10.43 -9.37
CA ASP A 85 -28.26 -10.54 -9.24
C ASP A 85 -29.05 -9.61 -10.18
N GLY A 86 -28.37 -8.74 -10.93
CA GLY A 86 -29.00 -7.77 -11.83
C GLY A 86 -29.51 -6.51 -11.16
N SER A 87 -29.19 -6.26 -9.89
CA SER A 87 -29.57 -5.03 -9.18
C SER A 87 -28.74 -3.79 -9.53
N ALA A 88 -27.77 -3.91 -10.43
CA ALA A 88 -26.88 -2.83 -10.88
C ALA A 88 -26.82 -2.73 -12.42
N GLN A 89 -26.10 -1.73 -12.92
CA GLN A 89 -25.95 -1.44 -14.36
C GLN A 89 -25.39 -2.62 -15.16
N TYR A 90 -24.47 -3.38 -14.57
CA TYR A 90 -23.87 -4.56 -15.21
C TYR A 90 -24.03 -5.80 -14.34
N LYS A 91 -24.14 -6.96 -14.98
CA LYS A 91 -24.15 -8.27 -14.31
C LYS A 91 -22.77 -8.91 -14.19
N THR A 92 -21.85 -8.51 -15.06
CA THR A 92 -20.49 -9.06 -15.14
C THR A 92 -19.46 -7.95 -14.97
N VAL A 93 -18.28 -8.31 -14.45
CA VAL A 93 -17.16 -7.38 -14.28
C VAL A 93 -16.61 -6.98 -15.64
N GLN A 94 -16.48 -7.93 -16.59
CA GLN A 94 -15.98 -7.63 -17.92
C GLN A 94 -16.82 -6.56 -18.64
N ALA A 95 -18.16 -6.61 -18.53
CA ALA A 95 -19.02 -5.62 -19.20
C ALA A 95 -18.83 -4.20 -18.66
N ALA A 96 -18.52 -4.04 -17.36
CA ALA A 96 -18.18 -2.75 -16.78
C ALA A 96 -16.79 -2.27 -17.21
N ILE A 97 -15.83 -3.18 -17.36
CA ILE A 97 -14.49 -2.87 -17.90
C ILE A 97 -14.61 -2.41 -19.35
N ASP A 98 -15.34 -3.14 -20.20
CA ASP A 98 -15.54 -2.81 -21.61
C ASP A 98 -16.18 -1.43 -21.78
N ALA A 99 -17.18 -1.10 -20.94
CA ALA A 99 -17.78 0.22 -20.92
C ALA A 99 -16.81 1.33 -20.48
N ALA A 100 -15.99 1.07 -19.45
CA ALA A 100 -14.97 2.01 -19.02
C ALA A 100 -13.92 2.27 -20.12
N VAL A 101 -13.52 1.22 -20.85
CA VAL A 101 -12.60 1.31 -21.99
C VAL A 101 -13.23 2.08 -23.15
N ALA A 102 -14.49 1.80 -23.48
CA ALA A 102 -15.22 2.51 -24.53
C ALA A 102 -15.37 4.01 -24.24
N ASP A 103 -15.61 4.39 -22.98
CA ASP A 103 -15.66 5.79 -22.55
C ASP A 103 -14.28 6.46 -22.54
N GLY A 104 -13.21 5.68 -22.38
CA GLY A 104 -11.82 6.14 -22.43
C GLY A 104 -11.48 7.30 -21.49
N GLY A 105 -10.48 8.09 -21.91
CA GLY A 105 -10.03 9.30 -21.22
C GLY A 105 -8.91 9.08 -20.19
N VAL A 106 -8.47 10.16 -19.58
CA VAL A 106 -7.37 10.16 -18.59
C VAL A 106 -7.87 10.20 -17.14
N ALA A 107 -9.14 10.50 -16.93
CA ALA A 107 -9.75 10.51 -15.61
C ALA A 107 -9.97 9.08 -15.11
N ARG A 108 -9.68 8.85 -13.83
CA ARG A 108 -9.85 7.54 -13.20
C ARG A 108 -11.32 7.10 -13.22
N LYS A 109 -11.56 5.87 -13.65
CA LYS A 109 -12.86 5.21 -13.68
C LYS A 109 -13.01 4.29 -12.47
N TYR A 110 -14.06 4.47 -11.70
CA TYR A 110 -14.37 3.69 -10.51
C TYR A 110 -15.47 2.68 -10.81
N ILE A 111 -15.20 1.39 -10.58
CA ILE A 111 -16.14 0.28 -10.80
C ILE A 111 -16.41 -0.39 -9.45
N SER A 112 -17.63 -0.25 -8.94
CA SER A 112 -18.05 -0.94 -7.71
C SER A 112 -18.60 -2.32 -8.03
N VAL A 113 -18.21 -3.34 -7.26
CA VAL A 113 -18.70 -4.71 -7.38
C VAL A 113 -19.46 -5.09 -6.12
N LYS A 114 -20.75 -5.40 -6.27
CA LYS A 114 -21.58 -5.93 -5.18
C LYS A 114 -21.09 -7.32 -4.78
N ALA A 115 -21.23 -7.64 -3.49
CA ALA A 115 -21.05 -8.98 -2.95
C ALA A 115 -21.61 -10.08 -3.87
N GLY A 116 -20.78 -11.08 -4.17
CA GLY A 116 -21.18 -12.19 -5.03
C GLY A 116 -19.98 -12.97 -5.57
N THR A 117 -20.26 -14.12 -6.17
CA THR A 117 -19.27 -14.91 -6.89
C THR A 117 -19.36 -14.63 -8.38
N TYR A 118 -18.28 -14.10 -8.96
CA TYR A 118 -18.14 -13.78 -10.38
C TYR A 118 -17.21 -14.80 -11.03
N ASN A 119 -17.77 -15.84 -11.65
CA ASN A 119 -17.01 -16.89 -12.34
C ASN A 119 -16.76 -16.47 -13.80
N GLU A 120 -15.83 -15.55 -14.00
CA GLU A 120 -15.49 -14.99 -15.32
C GLU A 120 -14.00 -14.69 -15.44
N LEU A 121 -13.50 -14.65 -16.69
CA LEU A 121 -12.20 -14.08 -17.00
C LEU A 121 -12.36 -12.57 -17.16
N VAL A 122 -11.49 -11.79 -16.51
CA VAL A 122 -11.44 -10.34 -16.65
C VAL A 122 -10.16 -9.95 -17.38
N CYS A 123 -10.31 -9.33 -18.54
CA CYS A 123 -9.23 -8.81 -19.37
C CYS A 123 -9.29 -7.28 -19.40
N VAL A 124 -8.19 -6.62 -18.99
CA VAL A 124 -8.03 -5.17 -19.08
C VAL A 124 -7.00 -4.87 -20.18
N PRO A 125 -7.41 -4.24 -21.30
CA PRO A 125 -6.49 -3.94 -22.39
C PRO A 125 -5.53 -2.81 -22.02
N GLU A 126 -4.39 -2.73 -22.72
CA GLU A 126 -3.40 -1.64 -22.56
C GLU A 126 -4.00 -0.25 -22.80
N SER A 127 -5.02 -0.15 -23.67
CA SER A 127 -5.73 1.09 -23.97
C SER A 127 -6.71 1.54 -22.89
N ALA A 128 -6.87 0.79 -21.80
CA ALA A 128 -7.81 1.13 -20.74
C ALA A 128 -7.44 2.46 -20.07
N PRO A 129 -8.43 3.28 -19.67
CA PRO A 129 -8.19 4.41 -18.79
C PRO A 129 -7.71 3.91 -17.42
N PRO A 130 -7.21 4.79 -16.53
CA PRO A 130 -6.93 4.40 -15.16
C PRO A 130 -8.18 3.84 -14.48
N ILE A 131 -8.18 2.57 -14.07
CA ILE A 131 -9.34 1.90 -13.48
C ILE A 131 -9.09 1.60 -12.00
N THR A 132 -10.13 1.77 -11.18
CA THR A 132 -10.21 1.23 -9.82
C THR A 132 -11.42 0.32 -9.73
N LEU A 133 -11.17 -0.98 -9.62
CA LEU A 133 -12.17 -2.00 -9.31
C LEU A 133 -12.18 -2.24 -7.81
N TYR A 134 -13.33 -2.15 -7.16
CA TYR A 134 -13.43 -2.32 -5.71
C TYR A 134 -14.71 -3.03 -5.31
N SER A 135 -14.61 -3.81 -4.23
CA SER A 135 -15.76 -4.48 -3.63
C SER A 135 -16.55 -3.53 -2.74
N LEU A 136 -17.86 -3.74 -2.67
CA LEU A 136 -18.74 -3.14 -1.66
C LEU A 136 -18.74 -3.94 -0.34
N ASP A 137 -18.14 -5.13 -0.32
CA ASP A 137 -17.93 -5.89 0.91
C ASP A 137 -16.73 -5.35 1.70
N ALA A 138 -16.90 -5.29 3.03
CA ALA A 138 -15.87 -4.81 3.94
C ALA A 138 -14.66 -5.76 4.05
N THR A 139 -14.83 -7.04 3.70
CA THR A 139 -13.82 -8.08 3.91
C THR A 139 -13.65 -8.93 2.66
N PRO A 140 -12.43 -9.03 2.10
CA PRO A 140 -12.14 -10.00 1.06
C PRO A 140 -12.31 -11.42 1.60
N THR A 141 -13.11 -12.24 0.94
CA THR A 141 -13.24 -13.67 1.26
C THR A 141 -12.36 -14.49 0.31
N THR A 142 -11.51 -15.36 0.84
CA THR A 142 -10.80 -16.37 0.05
C THR A 142 -11.71 -17.57 -0.22
N ARG A 143 -11.66 -18.14 -1.42
CA ARG A 143 -12.32 -19.39 -1.77
C ARG A 143 -11.46 -20.59 -1.41
#